data_AF-G3T5W8-F1
#
_entry.id   AF-G3T5W8-F1
#
_cell.length_a   1.000
_cell.length_b   1.000
_cell.length_c   1.000
_cell.angle_alpha   90.00
_cell.angle_beta   90.00
_cell.angle_gamma   90.00
#
_symmetry.space_group_name_H-M   'P 1'
#
loop_
_entity.id
_entity.type
_entity.pdbx_description
1 polymer ?
#
loop_
_entity_poly.entity_id
_entity_poly.type
_entity_poly.pdbx_seq_one_letter_code
_entity_poly.pdbx_strand_id
1 'polypeptide(L)'
;LLRKQWVKELDETLHSLEFSRADKLKDVLKKYVEIIEKTSYLMQPDVYRLINKEAMIINQALLGNRRAIAQLFLNLMEATLQQEVSNHHRWQDLVDTWKALKKEVLVQSFSEFMASERIQSPPAVKKELEAMLKTQKAMQWKRLEHLYMFCELLPPAYSQDRLTEWYSSLVALNKQLGDTYHVDCMMRIRQQYEKTWQECLAQVQKCKNQLLDWKAFTEEEAGNLVSPSFFQMVGVLQSKVEEELEFMDNSFEVLAKQTERQSLDLFRYFQDAVQLWEAHWSVLSVQELELEKRMEQHRQKQSQENQVQPL
;
A
#
# COMPACT_ATOMS: atom_id res chain seq x y z
N LEU A 1 9.42 -30.43 34.54
CA LEU A 1 9.53 -31.91 34.37
C LEU A 1 10.42 -32.54 35.44
N LEU A 2 11.71 -32.21 35.51
CA LEU A 2 12.64 -32.75 36.54
C LEU A 2 12.14 -32.59 37.99
N ARG A 3 11.64 -31.40 38.36
CA ARG A 3 11.11 -31.16 39.72
C ARG A 3 9.90 -32.04 40.08
N LYS A 4 9.02 -32.34 39.13
CA LYS A 4 7.86 -33.23 39.35
C LYS A 4 8.32 -34.68 39.54
N GLN A 5 9.38 -35.11 38.85
CA GLN A 5 9.98 -36.43 39.07
C GLN A 5 10.62 -36.50 40.46
N TRP A 6 11.40 -35.50 40.87
CA TRP A 6 12.00 -35.48 42.22
C TRP A 6 10.95 -35.48 43.34
N VAL A 7 9.83 -34.78 43.18
CA VAL A 7 8.74 -34.81 44.16
C VAL A 7 8.09 -36.20 44.25
N LYS A 8 7.96 -36.91 43.12
CA LYS A 8 7.46 -38.30 43.12
C LYS A 8 8.46 -39.28 43.73
N GLU A 9 9.73 -39.19 43.34
CA GLU A 9 10.81 -40.03 43.90
C GLU A 9 10.94 -39.82 45.41
N LEU A 10 10.82 -38.58 45.88
CA LEU A 10 10.81 -38.25 47.31
C LEU A 10 9.61 -38.89 48.02
N ASP A 11 8.42 -38.83 47.43
CA ASP A 11 7.21 -39.45 48.00
C ASP A 11 7.33 -40.97 48.11
N GLU A 12 7.81 -41.63 47.06
CA GLU A 12 8.07 -43.08 47.03
C GLU A 12 9.14 -43.49 48.06
N THR A 13 10.20 -42.69 48.20
CA THR A 13 11.27 -42.92 49.18
C THR A 13 10.75 -42.76 50.62
N LEU A 14 9.97 -41.72 50.91
CA LEU A 14 9.40 -41.49 52.24
C LEU A 14 8.36 -42.56 52.61
N HIS A 15 7.54 -42.98 51.66
CA HIS A 15 6.59 -44.07 51.86
C HIS A 15 7.31 -45.39 52.16
N SER A 16 8.30 -45.77 51.35
CA SER A 16 9.06 -47.02 51.56
C SER A 16 9.81 -47.03 52.90
N LEU A 17 10.38 -45.90 53.32
CA LEU A 17 11.02 -45.75 54.63
C LEU A 17 10.02 -45.91 55.78
N GLU A 18 8.84 -45.31 55.70
CA GLU A 18 7.83 -45.41 56.75
C GLU A 18 7.22 -46.83 56.82
N PHE A 19 7.10 -47.54 55.69
CA PHE A 19 6.76 -48.96 55.68
C PHE A 19 7.85 -49.82 56.33
N SER A 20 9.12 -49.63 55.96
CA SER A 20 10.25 -50.35 56.57
C SER A 20 10.34 -50.11 58.08
N ARG A 21 10.05 -48.88 58.53
CA ARG A 21 10.00 -48.52 59.95
C ARG A 21 8.87 -49.25 60.68
N ALA A 22 7.68 -49.33 60.08
CA ALA A 22 6.56 -50.05 60.67
C ALA A 22 6.88 -51.54 60.87
N ASP A 23 7.54 -52.18 59.90
CA ASP A 23 7.98 -53.58 60.01
C ASP A 23 9.01 -53.76 61.13
N LYS A 24 10.03 -52.89 61.21
CA LYS A 24 11.02 -52.94 62.29
C LYS A 24 10.40 -52.75 63.68
N LEU A 25 9.45 -51.83 63.82
CA LEU A 25 8.74 -51.59 65.08
C LEU A 25 7.90 -52.80 65.49
N LYS A 26 7.28 -53.48 64.54
CA LYS A 26 6.54 -54.73 64.76
C LYS A 26 7.46 -55.83 65.30
N ASP A 27 8.64 -56.00 64.72
CA ASP A 27 9.61 -57.02 65.16
C ASP A 27 10.15 -56.71 66.56
N VAL A 28 10.44 -55.44 66.84
CA VAL A 28 10.85 -54.98 68.18
C VAL A 28 9.76 -55.25 69.21
N LEU A 29 8.49 -54.89 68.93
CA LEU A 29 7.38 -55.13 69.84
C LEU A 29 7.20 -56.63 70.14
N LYS A 30 7.27 -57.50 69.13
CA LYS A 30 7.22 -58.96 69.33
C LYS A 30 8.31 -59.46 70.27
N LYS A 31 9.56 -59.01 70.06
CA LYS A 31 10.68 -59.38 70.92
C LYS A 31 10.46 -58.94 72.37
N TYR A 32 9.95 -57.72 72.59
CA TYR A 32 9.68 -57.23 73.93
C TYR A 32 8.49 -57.92 74.60
N VAL A 33 7.46 -58.35 73.86
CA VAL A 33 6.40 -59.22 74.38
C VAL A 33 7.01 -60.48 75.00
N GLU A 34 7.84 -61.20 74.24
CA GLU A 34 8.44 -62.46 74.71
C GLU A 34 9.34 -62.27 75.94
N ILE A 35 10.07 -61.15 76.01
CA ILE A 35 10.92 -60.83 77.15
C ILE A 35 10.06 -60.53 78.37
N ILE A 36 9.06 -59.65 78.24
CA ILE A 36 8.20 -59.22 79.34
C ILE A 36 7.36 -60.40 79.85
N GLU A 37 6.84 -61.27 78.98
CA GLU A 37 6.15 -62.50 79.39
C GLU A 37 7.03 -63.40 80.27
N LYS A 38 8.36 -63.44 80.02
CA LYS A 38 9.29 -64.30 80.76
C LYS A 38 9.84 -63.66 82.04
N THR A 39 9.97 -62.33 82.07
CA THR A 39 10.66 -61.63 83.17
C THR A 39 9.74 -60.82 84.06
N SER A 40 8.55 -60.46 83.60
CA SER A 40 7.59 -59.72 84.42
C SER A 40 6.74 -60.69 85.23
N TYR A 41 6.55 -60.41 86.52
CA TYR A 41 5.63 -61.14 87.39
C TYR A 41 4.15 -60.81 87.08
N LEU A 42 3.83 -60.42 85.85
CA LEU A 42 2.49 -60.05 85.40
C LEU A 42 1.80 -61.27 84.77
N MET A 43 0.47 -61.32 84.89
CA MET A 43 -0.32 -62.32 84.17
C MET A 43 -0.28 -62.01 82.66
N GLN A 44 -0.27 -63.05 81.84
CA GLN A 44 -0.19 -62.94 80.38
C GLN A 44 -1.15 -61.89 79.76
N PRO A 45 -2.44 -61.81 80.19
CA PRO A 45 -3.36 -60.79 79.69
C PRO A 45 -2.93 -59.34 79.96
N ASP A 46 -2.24 -59.09 81.08
CA ASP A 46 -1.78 -57.76 81.45
C ASP A 46 -0.56 -57.33 80.62
N VAL A 47 0.32 -58.26 80.29
CA VAL A 47 1.44 -58.04 79.36
C VAL A 47 0.91 -57.68 77.97
N TYR A 48 -0.08 -58.43 77.45
CA TYR A 48 -0.71 -58.11 76.17
C TYR A 48 -1.45 -56.77 76.19
N ARG A 49 -2.12 -56.40 77.29
CA ARG A 49 -2.75 -55.09 77.44
C ARG A 49 -1.73 -53.95 77.40
N LEU A 50 -0.60 -54.10 78.08
CA LEU A 50 0.49 -53.11 78.06
C LEU A 50 1.04 -52.93 76.65
N ILE A 51 1.36 -54.03 75.98
CA ILE A 51 1.90 -54.01 74.62
C ILE A 51 0.90 -53.44 73.62
N ASN A 52 -0.38 -53.81 73.72
CA ASN A 52 -1.42 -53.25 72.85
C ASN A 52 -1.57 -51.73 73.04
N LYS A 53 -1.45 -51.24 74.29
CA LYS A 53 -1.49 -49.80 74.57
C LYS A 53 -0.29 -49.08 73.92
N GLU A 54 0.91 -49.65 74.02
CA GLU A 54 2.11 -49.09 73.41
C GLU A 54 2.06 -49.15 71.88
N ALA A 55 1.63 -50.28 71.33
CA ALA A 55 1.41 -50.46 69.89
C ALA A 55 0.39 -49.46 69.34
N MET A 56 -0.67 -49.14 70.10
CA MET A 56 -1.64 -48.12 69.73
C MET A 56 -1.01 -46.73 69.63
N ILE A 57 -0.18 -46.34 70.60
CA ILE A 57 0.54 -45.05 70.59
C ILE A 57 1.47 -44.98 69.38
N ILE A 58 2.24 -46.05 69.11
CA ILE A 58 3.14 -46.15 67.97
C ILE A 58 2.37 -46.06 66.65
N ASN A 59 1.26 -46.81 66.52
CA ASN A 59 0.41 -46.78 65.33
C ASN A 59 -0.17 -45.38 65.08
N GLN A 60 -0.56 -44.67 66.14
CA GLN A 60 -1.04 -43.30 66.01
C GLN A 60 0.05 -42.35 65.51
N ALA A 61 1.30 -42.52 65.94
CA ALA A 61 2.43 -41.77 65.42
C ALA A 61 2.75 -42.12 63.94
N LEU A 62 2.71 -43.41 63.56
CA LEU A 62 2.91 -43.85 62.17
C LEU A 62 1.83 -43.27 61.24
N LEU A 63 0.56 -43.27 61.67
CA LEU A 63 -0.53 -42.63 60.92
C LEU A 63 -0.34 -41.12 60.81
N GLY A 64 0.15 -40.47 61.88
CA GLY A 64 0.52 -39.06 61.87
C GLY A 64 1.60 -38.75 60.83
N ASN A 65 2.67 -39.56 60.77
CA ASN A 65 3.75 -39.38 59.79
C ASN A 65 3.26 -39.62 58.37
N ARG A 66 2.47 -40.69 58.11
CA ARG A 66 1.89 -40.94 56.79
C ARG A 66 1.02 -39.77 56.33
N ARG A 67 0.22 -39.19 57.22
CA ARG A 67 -0.56 -37.98 56.92
C ARG A 67 0.33 -36.79 56.63
N ALA A 68 1.41 -36.60 57.38
CA ALA A 68 2.38 -35.52 57.15
C ALA A 68 3.12 -35.67 55.81
N ILE A 69 3.51 -36.90 55.43
CA ILE A 69 4.13 -37.22 54.14
C ILE A 69 3.15 -36.89 53.00
N ALA A 70 1.89 -37.35 53.09
CA ALA A 70 0.88 -37.03 52.10
C ALA A 70 0.62 -35.52 51.97
N GLN A 71 0.57 -34.80 53.11
CA GLN A 71 0.41 -33.35 53.09
C GLN A 71 1.61 -32.63 52.47
N LEU A 72 2.84 -33.08 52.76
CA LEU A 72 4.05 -32.55 52.16
C LEU A 72 4.03 -32.72 50.64
N PHE A 73 3.67 -33.91 50.16
CA PHE A 73 3.55 -34.18 48.73
C PHE A 73 2.54 -33.25 48.06
N LEU A 74 1.34 -33.09 48.65
CA LEU A 74 0.32 -32.18 48.14
C LEU A 74 0.83 -30.74 48.05
N ASN A 75 1.42 -30.23 49.13
CA ASN A 75 1.93 -28.86 49.18
C ASN A 75 3.05 -28.63 48.14
N LEU A 76 3.95 -29.61 47.96
CA LEU A 76 5.03 -29.52 46.97
C LEU A 76 4.50 -29.56 45.54
N MET A 77 3.50 -30.41 45.28
CA MET A 77 2.86 -30.48 43.97
C MET A 77 2.10 -29.19 43.65
N GLU A 78 1.34 -28.67 44.61
CA GLU A 78 0.61 -27.40 44.48
C GLU A 78 1.57 -26.24 44.21
N ALA A 79 2.63 -26.08 45.01
CA ALA A 79 3.63 -25.04 44.80
C ALA A 79 4.30 -25.15 43.42
N THR A 80 4.55 -26.38 42.95
CA THR A 80 5.11 -26.62 41.61
C THR A 80 4.13 -26.21 40.51
N LEU A 81 2.84 -26.53 40.65
CA LEU A 81 1.80 -26.14 39.69
C LEU A 81 1.59 -24.63 39.67
N GLN A 82 1.51 -23.98 40.83
CA GLN A 82 1.40 -22.51 40.93
C GLN A 82 2.58 -21.81 40.24
N GLN A 83 3.79 -22.34 40.42
CA GLN A 83 4.98 -21.81 39.74
C GLN A 83 4.90 -22.00 38.22
N GLU A 84 4.47 -23.16 37.73
CA GLU A 84 4.30 -23.42 36.29
C GLU A 84 3.27 -22.48 35.67
N VAL A 85 2.12 -22.28 36.34
CA VAL A 85 1.09 -21.33 35.91
C VAL A 85 1.65 -19.91 35.86
N SER A 86 2.35 -19.47 36.90
CA SER A 86 2.94 -18.12 36.94
C SER A 86 3.99 -17.91 35.85
N ASN A 87 4.83 -18.93 35.60
CA ASN A 87 5.81 -18.90 34.53
C ASN A 87 5.16 -18.86 33.15
N HIS A 88 4.06 -19.59 32.95
CA HIS A 88 3.33 -19.61 31.69
C HIS A 88 2.69 -18.24 31.40
N HIS A 89 2.04 -17.63 32.38
CA HIS A 89 1.50 -16.27 32.25
C HIS A 89 2.60 -15.26 31.91
N ARG A 90 3.72 -15.27 32.64
CA ARG A 90 4.85 -14.39 32.35
C ARG A 90 5.41 -14.61 30.95
N TRP A 91 5.51 -15.87 30.50
CA TRP A 91 5.96 -16.17 29.15
C TRP A 91 4.98 -15.62 28.10
N GLN A 92 3.67 -15.75 28.33
CA GLN A 92 2.63 -15.21 27.47
C GLN A 92 2.74 -13.68 27.37
N ASP A 93 2.89 -12.98 28.50
CA ASP A 93 3.07 -11.51 28.52
C ASP A 93 4.33 -11.08 27.74
N LEU A 94 5.42 -11.83 27.88
CA LEU A 94 6.66 -11.58 27.14
C LEU A 94 6.49 -11.82 25.63
N VAL A 95 5.72 -12.83 25.25
CA VAL A 95 5.39 -13.08 23.83
C VAL A 95 4.52 -11.96 23.28
N ASP A 96 3.51 -11.51 24.01
CA ASP A 96 2.59 -10.46 23.57
C ASP A 96 3.29 -9.10 23.44
N THR A 97 4.13 -8.74 24.41
CA THR A 97 4.97 -7.52 24.33
C THR A 97 5.96 -7.60 23.17
N TRP A 98 6.60 -8.74 22.95
CA TRP A 98 7.47 -8.95 21.80
C TRP A 98 6.69 -8.84 20.48
N LYS A 99 5.49 -9.43 20.39
CA LYS A 99 4.62 -9.31 19.21
C LYS A 99 4.27 -7.84 18.93
N ALA A 100 3.90 -7.07 19.95
CA ALA A 100 3.58 -5.65 19.82
C ALA A 100 4.76 -4.85 19.24
N LEU A 101 5.95 -5.01 19.83
CA LEU A 101 7.17 -4.37 19.33
C LEU A 101 7.48 -4.73 17.87
N LYS A 102 7.29 -6.00 17.50
CA LYS A 102 7.48 -6.47 16.13
C LYS A 102 6.49 -5.85 15.15
N LYS A 103 5.21 -5.70 15.55
CA LYS A 103 4.20 -4.99 14.74
C LYS A 103 4.58 -3.51 14.57
N GLU A 104 4.97 -2.83 15.63
CA GLU A 104 5.37 -1.41 15.60
C GLU A 104 6.56 -1.17 14.66
N VAL A 105 7.61 -1.98 14.78
CA VAL A 105 8.79 -1.89 13.89
C VAL A 105 8.39 -2.12 12.43
N LEU A 106 7.50 -3.07 12.17
CA LEU A 106 7.04 -3.36 10.81
C LEU A 106 6.23 -2.19 10.23
N VAL A 107 5.31 -1.63 11.01
CA VAL A 107 4.52 -0.44 10.63
C VAL A 107 5.43 0.75 10.36
N GLN A 108 6.41 1.00 11.22
CA GLN A 108 7.39 2.08 11.05
C GLN A 108 8.20 1.88 9.76
N SER A 109 8.71 0.67 9.52
CA SER A 109 9.48 0.36 8.31
C SER A 109 8.67 0.52 7.03
N PHE A 110 7.38 0.18 7.07
CA PHE A 110 6.47 0.38 5.95
C PHE A 110 6.17 1.87 5.74
N SER A 111 5.97 2.62 6.81
CA SER A 111 5.79 4.07 6.76
C SER A 111 7.00 4.77 6.14
N GLU A 112 8.22 4.39 6.53
CA GLU A 112 9.47 4.89 5.95
C GLU A 112 9.59 4.54 4.45
N PHE A 113 9.21 3.33 4.07
CA PHE A 113 9.14 2.92 2.67
C PHE A 113 8.15 3.80 1.89
N MET A 114 6.94 4.02 2.42
CA MET A 114 5.93 4.88 1.80
C MET A 114 6.36 6.35 1.72
N ALA A 115 7.14 6.84 2.69
CA ALA A 115 7.69 8.19 2.71
C ALA A 115 8.92 8.36 1.79
N SER A 116 9.45 7.28 1.23
CA SER A 116 10.60 7.34 0.35
C SER A 116 10.29 8.13 -0.92
N GLU A 117 11.29 8.86 -1.44
CA GLU A 117 11.13 9.67 -2.66
C GLU A 117 10.70 8.81 -3.86
N ARG A 118 11.14 7.56 -3.92
CA ARG A 118 10.77 6.63 -4.98
C ARG A 118 9.26 6.41 -5.08
N ILE A 119 8.56 6.42 -3.95
CA ILE A 119 7.12 6.19 -3.85
C ILE A 119 6.36 7.51 -3.90
N GLN A 120 6.80 8.52 -3.15
CA GLN A 120 6.14 9.83 -3.11
C GLN A 120 6.31 10.63 -4.40
N SER A 121 7.45 10.49 -5.07
CA SER A 121 7.78 11.25 -6.29
C SER A 121 8.56 10.38 -7.28
N PRO A 122 7.87 9.40 -7.93
CA PRO A 122 8.55 8.40 -8.74
C PRO A 122 9.39 9.04 -9.86
N PRO A 123 10.69 8.70 -9.97
CA PRO A 123 11.58 9.34 -10.94
C PRO A 123 11.16 9.05 -12.40
N ALA A 124 10.53 7.90 -12.64
CA ALA A 124 9.96 7.56 -13.94
C ALA A 124 8.84 8.54 -14.34
N VAL A 125 8.00 8.95 -13.39
CA VAL A 125 6.94 9.94 -13.63
C VAL A 125 7.53 11.32 -13.89
N LYS A 126 8.51 11.76 -13.09
CA LYS A 126 9.22 13.03 -13.32
C LYS A 126 9.77 13.10 -14.76
N LYS A 127 10.39 12.00 -15.22
CA LYS A 127 10.93 11.91 -16.59
C LYS A 127 9.84 12.01 -17.66
N GLU A 128 8.69 11.37 -17.49
CA GLU A 128 7.56 11.49 -18.42
C GLU A 128 7.00 12.92 -18.44
N LEU A 129 6.88 13.57 -17.28
CA LEU A 129 6.42 14.97 -17.18
C LEU A 129 7.39 15.95 -17.86
N GLU A 130 8.70 15.78 -17.67
CA GLU A 130 9.72 16.59 -18.34
C GLU A 130 9.69 16.40 -19.86
N ALA A 131 9.55 15.16 -20.32
CA ALA A 131 9.41 14.84 -21.74
C ALA A 131 8.14 15.47 -22.34
N MET A 132 7.03 15.43 -21.59
CA MET A 132 5.77 16.07 -21.94
C MET A 132 5.94 17.58 -22.10
N LEU A 133 6.51 18.27 -21.11
CA LEU A 133 6.75 19.71 -21.16
C LEU A 133 7.63 20.11 -22.34
N LYS A 134 8.69 19.35 -22.62
CA LYS A 134 9.58 19.62 -23.76
C LYS A 134 8.84 19.50 -25.09
N THR A 135 8.01 18.47 -25.23
CA THR A 135 7.24 18.24 -26.46
C THR A 135 6.13 19.25 -26.63
N GLN A 136 5.40 19.59 -25.55
CA GLN A 136 4.40 20.65 -25.56
C GLN A 136 4.99 21.98 -26.02
N LYS A 137 6.18 22.37 -25.51
CA LYS A 137 6.88 23.57 -25.98
C LYS A 137 7.18 23.51 -27.48
N ALA A 138 7.70 22.38 -27.97
CA ALA A 138 8.01 22.22 -29.39
C ALA A 138 6.75 22.29 -30.27
N MET A 139 5.64 21.68 -29.85
CA MET A 139 4.36 21.74 -30.56
C MET A 139 3.75 23.14 -30.52
N GLN A 140 3.87 23.85 -29.40
CA GLN A 140 3.41 25.23 -29.29
C GLN A 140 4.19 26.15 -30.23
N TRP A 141 5.50 25.94 -30.40
CA TRP A 141 6.30 26.64 -31.40
C TRP A 141 5.82 26.38 -32.82
N LYS A 142 5.57 25.12 -33.19
CA LYS A 142 5.01 24.76 -34.50
C LYS A 142 3.65 25.41 -34.74
N ARG A 143 2.79 25.43 -33.72
CA ARG A 143 1.49 26.10 -33.79
C ARG A 143 1.67 27.60 -34.03
N LEU A 144 2.59 28.25 -33.33
CA LEU A 144 2.87 29.67 -33.48
C LEU A 144 3.40 29.99 -34.89
N GLU A 145 4.32 29.18 -35.41
CA GLU A 145 4.83 29.29 -36.78
C GLU A 145 3.69 29.17 -37.80
N HIS A 146 2.80 28.18 -37.63
CA HIS A 146 1.62 28.01 -38.49
C HIS A 146 0.65 29.20 -38.41
N LEU A 147 0.51 29.82 -37.23
CA LEU A 147 -0.26 31.06 -37.09
C LEU A 147 0.40 32.24 -37.85
N TYR A 148 1.73 32.33 -37.85
CA TYR A 148 2.45 33.35 -38.62
C TYR A 148 2.36 33.16 -40.13
N MET A 149 2.26 31.90 -40.61
CA MET A 149 2.04 31.62 -42.03
C MET A 149 0.78 32.28 -42.59
N PHE A 150 -0.17 32.68 -41.72
CA PHE A 150 -1.33 33.45 -42.14
C PHE A 150 -0.96 34.78 -42.81
N CYS A 151 0.16 35.42 -42.43
CA CYS A 151 0.58 36.68 -43.04
C CYS A 151 0.84 36.54 -44.55
N GLU A 152 1.24 35.35 -45.01
CA GLU A 152 1.44 35.03 -46.43
C GLU A 152 0.13 34.84 -47.20
N LEU A 153 -1.00 34.68 -46.50
CA LEU A 153 -2.33 34.59 -47.10
C LEU A 153 -2.94 35.96 -47.38
N LEU A 154 -2.36 37.05 -46.88
CA LEU A 154 -2.91 38.38 -47.08
C LEU A 154 -2.94 38.78 -48.58
N PRO A 155 -3.79 39.75 -48.96
CA PRO A 155 -3.84 40.25 -50.33
C PRO A 155 -2.46 40.56 -50.92
N PRO A 156 -2.19 40.23 -52.19
CA PRO A 156 -3.16 39.84 -53.23
C PRO A 156 -3.47 38.34 -53.30
N ALA A 157 -2.81 37.49 -52.51
CA ALA A 157 -2.86 36.04 -52.62
C ALA A 157 -4.01 35.38 -51.81
N TYR A 158 -4.94 36.21 -51.34
CA TYR A 158 -6.01 35.85 -50.40
C TYR A 158 -7.19 35.22 -51.13
N SER A 159 -7.55 33.99 -50.76
CA SER A 159 -8.70 33.26 -51.30
C SER A 159 -9.35 32.36 -50.26
N GLN A 160 -10.63 32.04 -50.46
CA GLN A 160 -11.39 31.16 -49.57
C GLN A 160 -10.77 29.77 -49.44
N ASP A 161 -10.30 29.17 -50.54
CA ASP A 161 -9.72 27.82 -50.53
C ASP A 161 -8.46 27.76 -49.64
N ARG A 162 -7.56 28.74 -49.78
CA ARG A 162 -6.33 28.81 -48.99
C ARG A 162 -6.60 29.05 -47.51
N LEU A 163 -7.61 29.86 -47.18
CA LEU A 163 -8.04 30.06 -45.80
C LEU A 163 -8.57 28.75 -45.19
N THR A 164 -9.39 28.00 -45.92
CA THR A 164 -9.90 26.71 -45.44
C THR A 164 -8.81 25.66 -45.26
N GLU A 165 -7.83 25.60 -46.18
CA GLU A 165 -6.68 24.72 -46.07
C GLU A 165 -5.83 25.07 -44.84
N TRP A 166 -5.50 26.34 -44.65
CA TRP A 166 -4.76 26.82 -43.48
C TRP A 166 -5.46 26.49 -42.16
N TYR A 167 -6.78 26.70 -42.10
CA TYR A 167 -7.58 26.37 -40.91
C TYR A 167 -7.64 24.86 -40.67
N SER A 168 -7.82 24.05 -41.71
CA SER A 168 -7.82 22.59 -41.59
C SER A 168 -6.50 22.06 -41.01
N SER A 169 -5.37 22.64 -41.44
CA SER A 169 -4.04 22.33 -40.91
C SER A 169 -3.89 22.75 -39.44
N LEU A 170 -4.39 23.94 -39.06
CA LEU A 170 -4.39 24.40 -37.67
C LEU A 170 -5.22 23.49 -36.76
N VAL A 171 -6.41 23.08 -37.21
CA VAL A 171 -7.26 22.13 -36.48
C VAL A 171 -6.58 20.77 -36.37
N ALA A 172 -5.95 20.27 -37.43
CA ALA A 172 -5.20 19.01 -37.39
C ALA A 172 -4.04 19.05 -36.38
N LEU A 173 -3.28 20.15 -36.34
CA LEU A 173 -2.22 20.37 -35.34
C LEU A 173 -2.77 20.38 -33.91
N ASN A 174 -3.88 21.08 -33.67
CA ASN A 174 -4.51 21.14 -32.36
C ASN A 174 -5.03 19.76 -31.91
N LYS A 175 -5.66 19.00 -32.82
CA LYS A 175 -6.13 17.63 -32.54
C LYS A 175 -4.98 16.67 -32.27
N GLN A 176 -3.87 16.77 -33.00
CA GLN A 176 -2.68 15.96 -32.75
C GLN A 176 -2.14 16.17 -31.33
N LEU A 177 -2.15 17.41 -30.83
CA LEU A 177 -1.70 17.73 -29.49
C LEU A 177 -2.69 17.26 -28.42
N GLY A 178 -3.97 17.60 -28.56
CA GLY A 178 -5.02 17.31 -27.59
C GLY A 178 -5.45 15.84 -27.57
N ASP A 179 -5.93 15.35 -28.71
CA ASP A 179 -6.65 14.07 -28.80
C ASP A 179 -5.70 12.87 -28.84
N THR A 180 -4.47 13.07 -29.31
CA THR A 180 -3.47 11.99 -29.43
C THR A 180 -2.38 12.13 -28.36
N TYR A 181 -1.62 13.23 -28.39
CA TYR A 181 -0.41 13.32 -27.58
C TYR A 181 -0.68 13.43 -26.07
N HIS A 182 -1.61 14.29 -25.63
CA HIS A 182 -1.93 14.41 -24.20
C HIS A 182 -2.52 13.11 -23.64
N VAL A 183 -3.43 12.46 -24.38
CA VAL A 183 -4.02 11.16 -23.99
C VAL A 183 -2.94 10.10 -23.83
N ASP A 184 -2.01 9.99 -24.78
CA ASP A 184 -0.88 9.05 -24.71
C ASP A 184 0.05 9.35 -23.53
N CYS A 185 0.31 10.62 -23.23
CA CYS A 185 1.13 11.02 -22.07
C CYS A 185 0.44 10.65 -20.76
N MET A 186 -0.86 10.95 -20.63
CA MET A 186 -1.67 10.59 -19.47
C MET A 186 -1.64 9.08 -19.23
N MET A 187 -1.77 8.29 -20.30
CA MET A 187 -1.69 6.83 -20.21
C MET A 187 -0.30 6.37 -19.72
N ARG A 188 0.79 6.92 -20.26
CA ARG A 188 2.15 6.58 -19.81
C ARG A 188 2.38 6.94 -18.34
N ILE A 189 1.94 8.12 -17.90
CA ILE A 189 2.06 8.55 -16.49
C ILE A 189 1.28 7.62 -15.58
N ARG A 190 0.00 7.32 -15.91
CA ARG A 190 -0.84 6.36 -15.18
C ARG A 190 -0.16 4.99 -15.08
N GLN A 191 0.47 4.51 -16.15
CA GLN A 191 1.21 3.23 -16.14
C GLN A 191 2.44 3.25 -15.22
N GLN A 192 3.18 4.36 -15.12
CA GLN A 192 4.32 4.43 -14.19
C GLN A 192 3.86 4.45 -12.73
N TYR A 193 2.75 5.11 -12.47
CA TYR A 193 2.10 5.09 -11.19
C TYR A 193 1.58 3.69 -10.85
N GLU A 194 0.86 3.01 -11.74
CA GLU A 194 0.43 1.62 -11.53
C GLU A 194 1.58 0.67 -11.15
N LYS A 195 2.75 0.79 -11.79
CA LYS A 195 3.94 0.00 -11.38
C LYS A 195 4.40 0.29 -9.95
N THR A 196 4.32 1.54 -9.54
CA THR A 196 4.63 1.96 -8.17
C THR A 196 3.60 1.37 -7.21
N TRP A 197 2.33 1.24 -7.60
CA TRP A 197 1.27 0.70 -6.73
C TRP A 197 1.47 -0.79 -6.52
N GLN A 198 1.83 -1.50 -7.60
CA GLN A 198 2.22 -2.90 -7.55
C GLN A 198 3.43 -3.12 -6.64
N GLU A 199 4.41 -2.22 -6.64
CA GLU A 199 5.54 -2.28 -5.71
C GLU A 199 5.08 -2.12 -4.25
N CYS A 200 4.20 -1.16 -3.97
CA CYS A 200 3.60 -0.98 -2.64
C CYS A 200 2.84 -2.24 -2.19
N LEU A 201 2.00 -2.81 -3.04
CA LEU A 201 1.23 -4.03 -2.74
C LEU A 201 2.15 -5.24 -2.53
N ALA A 202 3.22 -5.37 -3.32
CA ALA A 202 4.22 -6.42 -3.12
C ALA A 202 4.93 -6.26 -1.77
N GLN A 203 5.24 -5.02 -1.36
CA GLN A 203 5.83 -4.74 -0.07
C GLN A 203 4.86 -5.05 1.08
N VAL A 204 3.56 -4.76 0.93
CA VAL A 204 2.51 -5.16 1.89
C VAL A 204 2.49 -6.67 2.06
N GLN A 205 2.50 -7.43 0.96
CA GLN A 205 2.52 -8.88 1.01
C GLN A 205 3.82 -9.42 1.64
N LYS A 206 4.96 -8.78 1.37
CA LYS A 206 6.24 -9.11 2.01
C LYS A 206 6.16 -8.93 3.53
N CYS A 207 5.57 -7.83 4.00
CA CYS A 207 5.35 -7.61 5.43
C CYS A 207 4.40 -8.67 6.04
N LYS A 208 3.32 -9.06 5.33
CA LYS A 208 2.45 -10.17 5.75
C LYS A 208 3.24 -11.47 5.92
N ASN A 209 4.06 -11.83 4.94
CA ASN A 209 4.87 -13.05 4.97
C ASN A 209 5.89 -13.02 6.12
N GLN A 210 6.53 -11.86 6.37
CA GLN A 210 7.46 -11.70 7.49
C GLN A 210 6.80 -11.95 8.86
N LEU A 211 5.54 -11.54 9.04
CA LEU A 211 4.79 -11.84 10.27
C LEU A 211 4.57 -13.35 10.44
N LEU A 212 4.24 -14.04 9.36
CA LEU A 212 4.01 -15.50 9.37
C LEU A 212 5.32 -16.27 9.61
N ASP A 213 6.44 -15.81 9.03
CA ASP A 213 7.76 -16.42 9.21
C ASP A 213 8.24 -16.41 10.66
N TRP A 214 7.78 -15.44 11.45
CA TRP A 214 8.05 -15.39 12.89
C TRP A 214 7.36 -16.49 13.69
N LYS A 215 6.45 -17.27 13.09
CA LYS A 215 5.71 -18.41 13.68
C LYS A 215 4.90 -18.13 14.95
N ALA A 216 4.92 -16.89 15.43
CA ALA A 216 4.16 -16.43 16.58
C ALA A 216 2.82 -15.84 16.17
N PHE A 217 2.70 -15.33 14.93
CA PHE A 217 1.49 -14.69 14.42
C PHE A 217 0.62 -15.67 13.65
N THR A 218 -0.69 -15.60 13.88
CA THR A 218 -1.67 -16.33 13.07
C THR A 218 -1.95 -15.57 11.78
N GLU A 219 -2.55 -16.26 10.80
CA GLU A 219 -2.95 -15.60 9.55
C GLU A 219 -3.97 -14.48 9.77
N GLU A 220 -4.87 -14.63 10.74
CA GLU A 220 -5.83 -13.61 11.14
C GLU A 220 -5.14 -12.40 11.78
N GLU A 221 -4.18 -12.61 12.70
CA GLU A 221 -3.40 -11.52 13.30
C GLU A 221 -2.59 -10.73 12.27
N ALA A 222 -2.00 -11.42 11.29
CA ALA A 222 -1.27 -10.79 10.20
C ALA A 222 -2.22 -10.04 9.26
N GLY A 223 -3.38 -10.62 8.96
CA GLY A 223 -4.45 -10.00 8.18
C GLY A 223 -4.95 -8.70 8.81
N ASN A 224 -5.20 -8.70 10.12
CA ASN A 224 -5.71 -7.55 10.87
C ASN A 224 -4.72 -6.38 10.98
N LEU A 225 -3.41 -6.61 10.83
CA LEU A 225 -2.44 -5.51 10.76
C LEU A 225 -2.39 -4.90 9.35
N VAL A 226 -2.35 -5.78 8.35
CA VAL A 226 -2.17 -5.43 6.94
C VAL A 226 -3.43 -4.76 6.38
N SER A 227 -4.62 -5.30 6.68
CA SER A 227 -5.89 -4.86 6.11
C SER A 227 -6.24 -3.40 6.41
N PRO A 228 -6.06 -2.86 7.64
CA PRO A 228 -6.47 -1.49 7.94
C PRO A 228 -5.32 -0.52 7.76
N SER A 229 -4.15 -0.81 8.34
CA SER A 229 -3.07 0.19 8.46
C SER A 229 -2.31 0.38 7.14
N PHE A 230 -1.95 -0.71 6.46
CA PHE A 230 -1.10 -0.63 5.28
C PHE A 230 -1.89 -0.21 4.04
N PHE A 231 -3.06 -0.80 3.82
CA PHE A 231 -3.91 -0.38 2.70
C PHE A 231 -4.44 1.03 2.88
N GLN A 232 -4.66 1.52 4.11
CA GLN A 232 -5.01 2.93 4.30
C GLN A 232 -3.87 3.86 3.86
N MET A 233 -2.61 3.58 4.22
CA MET A 233 -1.47 4.37 3.77
C MET A 233 -1.31 4.36 2.25
N VAL A 234 -1.45 3.19 1.62
CA VAL A 234 -1.42 3.07 0.15
C VAL A 234 -2.58 3.81 -0.50
N GLY A 235 -3.79 3.67 0.05
CA GLY A 235 -5.00 4.31 -0.44
C GLY A 235 -4.92 5.84 -0.38
N VAL A 236 -4.40 6.41 0.71
CA VAL A 236 -4.21 7.87 0.83
C VAL A 236 -3.28 8.40 -0.25
N LEU A 237 -2.17 7.71 -0.52
CA LEU A 237 -1.26 8.08 -1.60
C LEU A 237 -1.94 7.96 -2.97
N GLN A 238 -2.63 6.85 -3.21
CA GLN A 238 -3.34 6.60 -4.46
C GLN A 238 -4.39 7.67 -4.74
N SER A 239 -5.26 7.98 -3.78
CA SER A 239 -6.30 9.00 -3.94
C SER A 239 -5.71 10.37 -4.26
N LYS A 240 -4.64 10.77 -3.56
CA LYS A 240 -3.95 12.03 -3.85
C LYS A 240 -3.44 12.08 -5.30
N VAL A 241 -2.83 11.00 -5.78
CA VAL A 241 -2.30 10.95 -7.16
C VAL A 241 -3.43 10.91 -8.19
N GLU A 242 -4.53 10.20 -7.90
CA GLU A 242 -5.71 10.18 -8.76
C GLU A 242 -6.34 11.56 -8.90
N GLU A 243 -6.46 12.31 -7.80
CA GLU A 243 -6.92 13.71 -7.81
C GLU A 243 -6.02 14.61 -8.65
N GLU A 244 -4.69 14.49 -8.51
CA GLU A 244 -3.72 15.26 -9.32
C GLU A 244 -3.82 14.91 -10.81
N LEU A 245 -4.00 13.62 -11.15
CA LEU A 245 -4.16 13.17 -12.53
C LEU A 245 -5.50 13.63 -13.13
N GLU A 246 -6.58 13.58 -12.37
CA GLU A 246 -7.89 14.08 -12.78
C GLU A 246 -7.85 15.60 -13.03
N PHE A 247 -7.19 16.35 -12.15
CA PHE A 247 -6.98 17.78 -12.35
C PHE A 247 -6.24 18.09 -13.65
N MET A 248 -5.18 17.33 -13.95
CA MET A 248 -4.40 17.48 -15.18
C MET A 248 -5.22 17.13 -16.43
N ASP A 249 -6.01 16.05 -16.38
CA ASP A 249 -6.90 15.62 -17.47
C ASP A 249 -7.95 16.70 -17.79
N ASN A 250 -8.63 17.19 -16.74
CA ASN A 250 -9.60 18.28 -16.84
C ASN A 250 -8.96 19.56 -17.40
N SER A 251 -7.74 19.88 -16.99
CA SER A 251 -7.01 21.04 -17.51
C SER A 251 -6.71 20.90 -19.00
N PHE A 252 -6.36 19.70 -19.47
CA PHE A 252 -6.15 19.44 -20.90
C PHE A 252 -7.45 19.52 -21.69
N GLU A 253 -8.56 19.01 -21.16
CA GLU A 253 -9.87 19.11 -21.81
C GLU A 253 -10.31 20.58 -21.97
N VAL A 254 -10.18 21.38 -20.91
CA VAL A 254 -10.48 22.82 -20.94
C VAL A 254 -9.60 23.53 -21.96
N LEU A 255 -8.29 23.24 -21.97
CA LEU A 255 -7.35 23.83 -22.93
C LEU A 255 -7.69 23.46 -24.38
N ALA A 256 -8.09 22.22 -24.63
CA ALA A 256 -8.50 21.76 -25.96
C ALA A 256 -9.75 22.50 -26.44
N LYS A 257 -10.79 22.59 -25.60
CA LYS A 257 -12.02 23.35 -25.91
C LYS A 257 -11.75 24.82 -26.16
N GLN A 258 -10.90 25.45 -25.33
CA GLN A 258 -10.51 26.84 -25.52
C GLN A 258 -9.76 27.04 -26.84
N THR A 259 -8.83 26.14 -27.16
CA THR A 259 -8.02 26.20 -28.37
C THR A 259 -8.88 26.01 -29.63
N GLU A 260 -9.84 25.11 -29.60
CA GLU A 260 -10.81 24.91 -30.68
C GLU A 260 -11.64 26.17 -30.91
N ARG A 261 -12.22 26.74 -29.84
CA ARG A 261 -12.99 27.98 -29.92
C ARG A 261 -12.19 29.14 -30.49
N GLN A 262 -10.98 29.36 -29.98
CA GLN A 262 -10.10 30.42 -30.46
C GLN A 262 -9.74 30.25 -31.95
N SER A 263 -9.49 29.02 -32.38
CA SER A 263 -9.17 28.73 -33.79
C SER A 263 -10.38 28.99 -34.69
N LEU A 264 -11.58 28.63 -34.24
CA LEU A 264 -12.83 28.87 -34.97
C LEU A 264 -13.15 30.37 -35.06
N ASP A 265 -13.02 31.11 -33.97
CA ASP A 265 -13.26 32.56 -33.93
C ASP A 265 -12.28 33.28 -34.89
N LEU A 266 -11.01 32.86 -34.91
CA LEU A 266 -10.00 33.40 -35.82
C LEU A 266 -10.34 33.09 -37.30
N PHE A 267 -10.77 31.86 -37.59
CA PHE A 267 -11.21 31.48 -38.93
C PHE A 267 -12.40 32.30 -39.41
N ARG A 268 -13.42 32.49 -38.56
CA ARG A 268 -14.61 33.29 -38.88
C ARG A 268 -14.24 34.74 -39.20
N TYR A 269 -13.40 35.35 -38.38
CA TYR A 269 -12.93 36.72 -38.60
C TYR A 269 -12.27 36.88 -39.97
N PHE A 270 -11.39 35.95 -40.33
CA PHE A 270 -10.71 36.00 -41.63
C PHE A 270 -11.61 35.61 -42.80
N GLN A 271 -12.57 34.70 -42.60
CA GLN A 271 -13.56 34.36 -43.61
C GLN A 271 -14.37 35.59 -44.04
N ASP A 272 -14.80 36.41 -43.08
CA ASP A 272 -15.50 37.66 -43.38
C ASP A 272 -14.60 38.62 -44.18
N ALA A 273 -13.31 38.70 -43.82
CA ALA A 273 -12.33 39.51 -44.56
C ALA A 273 -12.06 38.98 -45.99
N VAL A 274 -12.03 37.66 -46.20
CA VAL A 274 -11.89 37.06 -47.55
C VAL A 274 -13.06 37.46 -48.42
N GLN A 275 -14.28 37.32 -47.90
CA GLN A 275 -15.49 37.65 -48.66
C GLN A 275 -15.51 39.11 -49.11
N LEU A 276 -15.08 40.04 -48.24
CA LEU A 276 -14.96 41.45 -48.58
C LEU A 276 -13.88 41.68 -49.66
N TRP A 277 -12.73 41.02 -49.54
CA TRP A 277 -11.64 41.14 -50.51
C TRP A 277 -12.03 40.58 -51.89
N GLU A 278 -12.62 39.38 -51.95
CA GLU A 278 -13.07 38.75 -53.20
C GLU A 278 -14.17 39.58 -53.88
N ALA A 279 -15.11 40.14 -53.10
CA ALA A 279 -16.12 41.05 -53.61
C ALA A 279 -15.48 42.31 -54.21
N HIS A 280 -14.55 42.95 -53.50
CA HIS A 280 -13.82 44.12 -53.99
C HIS A 280 -13.02 43.80 -55.26
N TRP A 281 -12.28 42.68 -55.26
CA TRP A 281 -11.49 42.23 -56.41
C TRP A 281 -12.36 41.98 -57.64
N SER A 282 -13.55 41.38 -57.48
CA SER A 282 -14.48 41.16 -58.58
C SER A 282 -14.95 42.47 -59.23
N VAL A 283 -15.27 43.48 -58.42
CA VAL A 283 -15.66 44.82 -58.90
C VAL A 283 -14.50 45.49 -59.61
N LEU A 284 -13.31 45.44 -59.01
CA LEU A 284 -12.09 46.03 -59.58
C LEU A 284 -11.77 45.41 -60.94
N SER A 285 -11.86 44.07 -61.05
CA SER A 285 -11.59 43.35 -62.29
C SER A 285 -12.59 43.72 -63.40
N VAL A 286 -13.87 43.92 -63.07
CA VAL A 286 -14.87 44.42 -64.04
C VAL A 286 -14.54 45.84 -64.51
N GLN A 287 -14.16 46.72 -63.59
CA GLN A 287 -13.78 48.11 -63.91
C GLN A 287 -12.51 48.17 -64.77
N GLU A 288 -11.51 47.33 -64.47
CA GLU A 288 -10.26 47.22 -65.22
C GLU A 288 -10.53 46.74 -66.66
N LEU A 289 -11.37 45.71 -66.83
CA LEU A 289 -11.79 45.24 -68.16
C LEU A 289 -12.54 46.33 -68.95
N GLU A 290 -13.38 47.13 -68.29
CA GLU A 290 -14.08 48.23 -68.94
C GLU A 290 -13.12 49.36 -69.34
N LEU A 291 -12.15 49.69 -68.49
CA LEU A 291 -11.08 50.64 -68.79
C LEU A 291 -10.21 50.17 -69.96
N GLU A 292 -9.81 48.91 -69.99
CA GLU A 292 -9.07 48.30 -71.10
C GLU A 292 -9.85 48.43 -72.41
N LYS A 293 -11.16 48.10 -72.40
CA LYS A 293 -12.03 48.28 -73.57
C LYS A 293 -12.06 49.74 -74.04
N ARG A 294 -12.18 50.70 -73.11
CA ARG A 294 -12.18 52.14 -73.45
C ARG A 294 -10.84 52.59 -74.01
N MET A 295 -9.73 52.16 -73.42
CA MET A 295 -8.38 52.45 -73.92
C MET A 295 -8.15 51.88 -75.31
N GLU A 296 -8.59 50.65 -75.56
CA GLU A 296 -8.46 49.99 -76.86
C GLU A 296 -9.33 50.69 -77.93
N GLN A 297 -10.56 51.07 -77.58
CA GLN A 297 -11.39 51.91 -78.45
C GLN A 297 -10.73 53.25 -78.78
N HIS A 298 -10.08 53.89 -77.79
CA HIS A 298 -9.34 55.13 -78.02
C HIS A 298 -8.11 54.91 -78.91
N ARG A 299 -7.33 53.84 -78.71
CA ARG A 299 -6.20 53.47 -79.58
C ARG A 299 -6.66 53.22 -81.01
N GLN A 300 -7.78 52.52 -81.20
CA GLN A 300 -8.35 52.25 -82.52
C GLN A 300 -8.79 53.54 -83.22
N LYS A 301 -9.46 54.46 -82.51
CA LYS A 301 -9.83 55.78 -83.05
C LYS A 301 -8.60 56.60 -83.44
N GLN A 302 -7.58 56.66 -82.59
CA GLN A 302 -6.35 57.40 -82.87
C GLN A 302 -5.55 56.79 -84.03
N SER A 303 -5.55 55.46 -84.15
CA SER A 303 -4.96 54.76 -85.30
C SER A 303 -5.71 55.06 -86.61
N GLN A 304 -7.04 55.20 -86.56
CA GLN A 304 -7.85 55.58 -87.73
C GLN A 304 -7.60 57.04 -88.11
N GLU A 305 -7.58 57.96 -87.13
CA GLU A 305 -7.28 59.39 -87.36
C GLU A 305 -5.88 59.59 -87.98
N ASN A 306 -4.88 58.85 -87.51
CA ASN A 306 -3.53 58.86 -88.09
C ASN A 306 -3.43 58.20 -89.49
N GLN A 307 -4.43 57.42 -89.92
CA GLN A 307 -4.51 56.86 -91.28
C GLN A 307 -5.28 57.76 -92.26
N VAL A 308 -6.08 58.72 -91.78
CA VAL A 308 -6.85 59.67 -92.60
C VAL A 308 -6.08 60.97 -92.91
N GLN A 309 -4.84 61.11 -92.44
CA GLN A 309 -3.89 62.11 -92.95
C GLN A 309 -2.99 61.51 -94.06
N PRO A 310 -3.32 61.66 -95.36
CA PRO A 310 -2.29 61.76 -96.38
C PRO A 310 -1.62 63.15 -96.28
N LEU A 311 -0.32 63.17 -96.62
CA LEU A 311 0.57 64.32 -96.80
C LEU A 311 -0.09 65.68 -97.08
#